data_AF-A0A8H8RTV7-F1
#
_entry.id   AF-A0A8H8RTV7-F1
#
_cell.length_a   1.000
_cell.length_b   1.000
_cell.length_c   1.000
_cell.angle_alpha   90.00
_cell.angle_beta   90.00
_cell.angle_gamma   90.00
#
_symmetry.space_group_name_H-M   'P 1'
#
loop_
_entity.id
_entity.type
_entity.pdbx_description
1 polymer ?
#
loop_
_entity_poly.entity_id
_entity_poly.type
_entity_poly.pdbx_seq_one_letter_code
_entity_poly.pdbx_strand_id
1 'polypeptide(L)'
;MSTAVSAPGKVLLAGGYLVLDRAYTGLVFGLSARIHVLVHDIDTSSGVELSEIVVQSPQFLEATWNYGYHQNGDDGGVNVTQLQGNRNTPSSRNPFVETALLYALTYISTILPKSLSIRPARITILADNDYYSHASSAPPPPPKDGSHHHFTSFNVRLQDAHKTGLGSSAALVTAFTGALLSHYLPSTSFSLTSASGRSRLHNLAQAAHCAAQGKVGSGFDVAAAVFGTCVYRRFSPSILSSVGEAGTPGFATRVKRVVEDSGDEKWDTEISKGGVTIPSGMAL
;
A
#
# COMPACT_ATOMS: atom_id res chain seq x y z
N MET A 1 10.70 15.04 -9.64
CA MET A 1 9.47 14.57 -10.33
C MET A 1 8.40 14.32 -9.27
N SER A 2 7.10 14.46 -9.58
CA SER A 2 6.02 14.16 -8.64
C SER A 2 5.10 13.07 -9.18
N THR A 3 4.65 12.19 -8.30
CA THR A 3 3.73 11.10 -8.61
C THR A 3 2.63 11.05 -7.55
N ALA A 4 1.37 11.00 -7.97
CA ALA A 4 0.24 10.87 -7.05
C ALA A 4 -0.60 9.66 -7.45
N VAL A 5 -0.87 8.79 -6.47
CA VAL A 5 -1.72 7.60 -6.64
C VAL A 5 -2.66 7.50 -5.45
N SER A 6 -3.88 7.01 -5.67
CA SER A 6 -4.81 6.76 -4.59
C SER A 6 -5.51 5.42 -4.75
N ALA A 7 -5.94 4.83 -3.64
CA ALA A 7 -6.69 3.57 -3.61
C ALA A 7 -7.96 3.70 -2.76
N PRO A 8 -9.09 3.14 -3.21
CA PRO A 8 -10.35 3.17 -2.48
C PRO A 8 -10.35 2.25 -1.26
N GLY A 9 -11.24 2.55 -0.32
CA GLY A 9 -11.60 1.68 0.79
C GLY A 9 -12.53 0.57 0.35
N LYS A 10 -13.01 -0.21 1.31
CA LYS A 10 -13.82 -1.39 1.03
C LYS A 10 -14.91 -1.66 2.07
N VAL A 11 -16.02 -2.26 1.60
CA VAL A 11 -17.05 -2.91 2.43
C VAL A 11 -17.30 -4.32 1.87
N LEU A 12 -17.28 -5.33 2.76
CA LEU A 12 -17.71 -6.68 2.41
C LEU A 12 -19.22 -6.76 2.61
N LEU A 13 -19.97 -6.91 1.52
CA LEU A 13 -21.43 -6.98 1.56
C LEU A 13 -21.94 -8.41 1.77
N ALA A 14 -21.31 -9.39 1.12
CA ALA A 14 -21.69 -10.81 1.23
C ALA A 14 -20.47 -11.72 1.28
N GLY A 15 -20.63 -12.90 1.88
CA GLY A 15 -19.58 -13.92 2.06
C GLY A 15 -19.13 -14.09 3.51
N GLY A 16 -19.17 -13.03 4.32
CA GLY A 16 -18.81 -13.11 5.75
C GLY A 16 -17.43 -13.75 5.97
N TYR A 17 -17.31 -14.66 6.95
CA TYR A 17 -16.06 -15.41 7.18
C TYR A 17 -15.76 -16.47 6.12
N LEU A 18 -16.74 -16.87 5.30
CA LEU A 18 -16.53 -17.90 4.27
C LEU A 18 -15.55 -17.45 3.17
N VAL A 19 -15.30 -16.14 3.03
CA VAL A 19 -14.25 -15.61 2.14
C VAL A 19 -12.82 -16.04 2.53
N LEU A 20 -12.65 -16.64 3.71
CA LEU A 20 -11.41 -17.32 4.12
C LEU A 20 -11.28 -18.74 3.57
N ASP A 21 -12.31 -19.28 2.94
CA ASP A 21 -12.27 -20.57 2.25
C ASP A 21 -12.47 -20.33 0.75
N ARG A 22 -11.56 -20.86 -0.06
CA ARG A 22 -11.56 -20.68 -1.52
C ARG A 22 -12.80 -21.29 -2.17
N ALA A 23 -13.49 -22.23 -1.51
CA ALA A 23 -14.76 -22.77 -1.99
C ALA A 23 -15.84 -21.69 -2.17
N TYR A 24 -15.75 -20.57 -1.47
CA TYR A 24 -16.76 -19.51 -1.48
C TYR A 24 -16.26 -18.20 -2.08
N THR A 25 -17.21 -17.39 -2.55
CA THR A 25 -16.96 -16.02 -3.02
C THR A 25 -17.49 -14.98 -2.03
N GLY A 26 -16.90 -13.79 -2.04
CA GLY A 26 -17.43 -12.61 -1.38
C GLY A 26 -17.85 -11.53 -2.38
N LEU A 27 -18.86 -10.74 -2.02
CA LEU A 27 -19.22 -9.52 -2.73
C LEU A 27 -18.61 -8.34 -1.99
N VAL A 28 -17.68 -7.62 -2.63
CA VAL A 28 -16.97 -6.50 -2.04
C VAL A 28 -17.22 -5.25 -2.85
N PHE A 29 -17.54 -4.17 -2.16
CA PHE A 29 -17.66 -2.85 -2.75
C PHE A 29 -16.41 -2.03 -2.48
N GLY A 30 -15.87 -1.43 -3.55
CA GLY A 30 -14.88 -0.37 -3.44
C GLY A 30 -15.60 0.95 -3.18
N LEU A 31 -15.11 1.73 -2.20
CA LEU A 31 -15.75 2.97 -1.77
C LEU A 31 -15.17 4.19 -2.51
N SER A 32 -15.87 5.31 -2.43
CA SER A 32 -15.37 6.62 -2.85
C SER A 32 -14.30 7.16 -1.92
N ALA A 33 -14.31 6.79 -0.63
CA ALA A 33 -13.27 7.14 0.34
C ALA A 33 -11.91 6.52 -0.05
N ARG A 34 -10.85 7.33 -0.13
CA ARG A 34 -9.52 6.93 -0.63
C ARG A 34 -8.39 7.29 0.33
N ILE A 35 -7.32 6.52 0.23
CA ILE A 35 -5.99 6.94 0.68
C ILE A 35 -5.22 7.41 -0.54
N HIS A 36 -4.60 8.57 -0.43
CA HIS A 36 -3.80 9.24 -1.46
C HIS A 36 -2.35 9.27 -1.01
N VAL A 37 -1.45 8.96 -1.93
CA VAL A 37 0.00 8.95 -1.71
C VAL A 37 0.65 9.81 -2.77
N LEU A 38 1.43 10.80 -2.31
CA LEU A 38 2.21 11.69 -3.15
C LEU A 38 3.70 11.39 -2.92
N VAL A 39 4.45 11.16 -4.00
CA VAL A 39 5.89 10.90 -3.98
C VAL A 39 6.60 12.02 -4.72
N HIS A 40 7.64 12.57 -4.09
CA HIS A 40 8.50 13.61 -4.64
C HIS A 40 9.96 13.23 -4.42
N ASP A 41 10.82 13.40 -5.43
CA ASP A 41 12.27 13.29 -5.21
C ASP A 41 12.74 14.29 -4.14
N ILE A 42 13.74 13.90 -3.35
CA ILE A 42 14.48 14.83 -2.49
C ILE A 42 15.71 15.29 -3.27
N ASP A 43 15.83 16.60 -3.49
CA ASP A 43 17.01 17.17 -4.14
C ASP A 43 18.24 16.99 -3.25
N THR A 44 19.20 16.20 -3.72
CA THR A 44 20.50 16.02 -3.08
C THR A 44 21.51 16.99 -3.67
N SER A 45 22.28 17.68 -2.83
CA SER A 45 23.41 18.49 -3.30
C SER A 45 24.52 17.61 -3.90
N SER A 46 25.23 18.14 -4.90
CA SER A 46 26.33 17.44 -5.58
C SER A 46 27.36 16.93 -4.56
N GLY A 47 27.60 15.62 -4.55
CA GLY A 47 28.57 14.96 -3.66
C GLY A 47 27.98 14.31 -2.40
N VAL A 48 26.66 14.43 -2.17
CA VAL A 48 25.98 13.73 -1.06
C VAL A 48 25.14 12.57 -1.61
N GLU A 49 25.60 11.34 -1.42
CA GLU A 49 24.74 10.16 -1.60
C GLU A 49 23.86 9.98 -0.36
N LEU A 50 22.60 10.37 -0.49
CA LEU A 50 21.56 10.04 0.49
C LEU A 50 20.86 8.75 0.05
N SER A 51 20.61 7.85 1.00
CA SER A 51 19.74 6.69 0.80
C SER A 51 18.60 6.77 1.80
N GLU A 52 17.85 7.88 1.74
CA GLU A 52 16.79 8.21 2.69
C GLU A 52 15.42 8.32 2.00
N ILE A 53 14.40 7.76 2.63
CA ILE A 53 12.99 7.97 2.28
C ILE A 53 12.27 8.53 3.49
N VAL A 54 11.65 9.69 3.32
CA VAL A 54 10.88 10.37 4.36
C VAL A 54 9.40 10.15 4.10
N VAL A 55 8.72 9.40 4.96
CA VAL A 55 7.28 9.18 4.88
C VAL A 55 6.58 10.03 5.93
N GLN A 56 5.52 10.75 5.55
CA GLN A 56 4.75 11.59 6.46
C GLN A 56 3.24 11.45 6.24
N SER A 57 2.46 11.58 7.30
CA SER A 57 1.00 11.62 7.27
C SER A 57 0.50 12.82 8.07
N PRO A 58 0.38 14.02 7.46
CA PRO A 58 0.21 15.29 8.18
C PRO A 58 -1.10 15.42 8.98
N GLN A 59 -2.06 14.52 8.76
CA GLN A 59 -3.32 14.50 9.51
C GLN A 59 -3.18 13.97 10.95
N PHE A 60 -2.02 13.39 11.30
CA PHE A 60 -1.76 12.81 12.62
C PHE A 60 -0.51 13.43 13.26
N LEU A 61 -0.53 13.54 14.58
CA LEU A 61 0.62 13.98 15.36
C LEU A 61 1.75 12.95 15.27
N GLU A 62 2.99 13.45 15.13
CA GLU A 62 4.21 12.63 15.15
C GLU A 62 4.23 11.50 14.10
N ALA A 63 3.47 11.66 13.01
CA ALA A 63 3.37 10.68 11.93
C ALA A 63 4.37 10.99 10.81
N THR A 64 5.64 11.06 11.17
CA THR A 64 6.78 11.18 10.24
C THR A 64 7.76 10.05 10.53
N TRP A 65 8.12 9.30 9.49
CA TRP A 65 9.01 8.16 9.53
C TRP A 65 10.13 8.34 8.52
N ASN A 66 11.37 8.42 9.00
CA ASN A 66 12.55 8.49 8.15
C ASN A 66 13.14 7.09 8.03
N TYR A 67 13.40 6.64 6.81
CA TYR A 67 13.93 5.31 6.53
C TYR A 67 15.23 5.42 5.74
N GLY A 68 16.26 4.73 6.21
CA GLY A 68 17.42 4.40 5.40
C GLY A 68 17.14 3.13 4.60
N TYR A 69 17.66 3.04 3.38
CA TYR A 69 17.57 1.81 2.60
C TYR A 69 18.91 1.42 1.98
N HIS A 70 19.15 0.13 1.82
CA HIS A 70 20.31 -0.40 1.10
C HIS A 70 19.97 -1.75 0.48
N GLN A 71 20.67 -2.10 -0.59
CA GLN A 71 20.53 -3.42 -1.21
C GLN A 71 21.29 -4.46 -0.39
N ASN A 72 20.64 -5.59 -0.09
CA ASN A 72 21.30 -6.74 0.52
C ASN A 72 22.12 -7.50 -0.51
N GLY A 73 23.21 -8.12 -0.05
CA GLY A 73 23.94 -9.12 -0.84
C GLY A 73 23.09 -10.36 -1.15
N ASP A 74 23.61 -11.25 -1.99
CA ASP A 74 23.03 -12.58 -2.28
C ASP A 74 21.56 -12.56 -2.72
N ASP A 75 21.16 -11.50 -3.43
CA ASP A 75 19.77 -11.32 -3.88
C ASP A 75 18.76 -11.25 -2.72
N GLY A 76 19.20 -10.80 -1.54
CA GLY A 76 18.38 -10.65 -0.33
C GLY A 76 17.38 -9.50 -0.36
N GLY A 77 17.23 -8.82 -1.50
CA GLY A 77 16.31 -7.69 -1.69
C GLY A 77 16.85 -6.36 -1.16
N VAL A 78 15.94 -5.45 -0.83
CA VAL A 78 16.26 -4.15 -0.21
C VAL A 78 15.95 -4.21 1.27
N ASN A 79 16.89 -3.82 2.11
CA ASN A 79 16.69 -3.61 3.52
C ASN A 79 16.20 -2.18 3.78
N VAL A 80 15.25 -2.02 4.71
CA VAL A 80 14.67 -0.75 5.11
C VAL A 80 14.82 -0.63 6.62
N THR A 81 15.56 0.38 7.07
CA THR A 81 15.82 0.61 8.50
C THR A 81 15.23 1.94 8.90
N GLN A 82 14.35 1.96 9.88
CA GLN A 82 13.85 3.22 10.42
C GLN A 82 14.98 3.97 11.13
N LEU A 83 15.27 5.18 10.66
CA LEU A 83 16.24 6.09 11.26
C LEU A 83 15.58 6.74 12.48
N GLN A 84 16.22 6.63 13.64
CA GLN A 84 15.74 7.29 14.84
C GLN A 84 16.05 8.79 14.79
N GLY A 85 15.03 9.63 14.93
CA GLY A 85 15.21 10.96 15.52
C GLY A 85 15.49 10.84 17.02
N ASN A 86 15.94 11.95 17.63
CA ASN A 86 16.38 12.11 19.02
C ASN A 86 15.90 11.01 20.01
N ARG A 87 16.84 10.38 20.74
CA ARG A 87 16.68 9.17 21.60
C ARG A 87 15.53 9.20 22.64
N ASN A 88 14.89 10.35 22.83
CA ASN A 88 13.87 10.59 23.85
C ASN A 88 12.43 10.48 23.35
N THR A 89 12.17 10.34 22.05
CA THR A 89 10.82 10.11 21.52
C THR A 89 10.62 8.64 21.14
N PRO A 90 9.65 7.93 21.74
CA PRO A 90 9.29 6.58 21.31
C PRO A 90 9.00 6.56 19.80
N SER A 91 9.71 5.74 19.06
CA SER A 91 9.47 5.58 17.61
C SER A 91 8.07 5.01 17.39
N SER A 92 7.18 5.79 16.78
CA SER A 92 5.82 5.39 16.40
C SER A 92 5.85 4.47 15.17
N ARG A 93 6.49 3.29 15.23
CA ARG A 93 6.65 2.41 14.06
C ARG A 93 5.32 2.17 13.32
N ASN A 94 5.37 2.23 11.99
CA ASN A 94 4.25 1.85 11.13
C ASN A 94 4.61 0.61 10.30
N PRO A 95 4.26 -0.61 10.75
CA PRO A 95 4.70 -1.84 10.10
C PRO A 95 4.13 -2.00 8.68
N PHE A 96 2.97 -1.41 8.39
CA PHE A 96 2.39 -1.44 7.04
C PHE A 96 3.19 -0.59 6.06
N VAL A 97 3.60 0.63 6.46
CA VAL A 97 4.46 1.49 5.63
C VAL A 97 5.84 0.86 5.45
N GLU A 98 6.46 0.41 6.54
CA GLU A 98 7.80 -0.18 6.52
C GLU A 98 7.87 -1.42 5.62
N THR A 99 6.92 -2.34 5.78
CA THR A 99 6.87 -3.57 4.97
C THR A 99 6.50 -3.28 3.52
N ALA A 100 5.55 -2.38 3.25
CA ALA A 100 5.19 -1.99 1.89
C ALA A 100 6.37 -1.33 1.17
N LEU A 101 7.14 -0.49 1.87
CA LEU A 101 8.35 0.12 1.34
C LEU A 101 9.40 -0.95 1.02
N LEU A 102 9.68 -1.87 1.95
CA LEU A 102 10.64 -2.96 1.75
C LEU A 102 10.30 -3.79 0.51
N TYR A 103 9.06 -4.24 0.40
CA TYR A 103 8.61 -5.08 -0.72
C TYR A 103 8.63 -4.31 -2.04
N ALA A 104 8.17 -3.05 -2.05
CA ALA A 104 8.17 -2.21 -3.24
C ALA A 104 9.59 -1.93 -3.74
N LEU A 105 10.50 -1.50 -2.87
CA LEU A 105 11.88 -1.23 -3.27
C LEU A 105 12.61 -2.50 -3.71
N THR A 106 12.34 -3.63 -3.05
CA THR A 106 12.85 -4.94 -3.46
C THR A 106 12.39 -5.30 -4.87
N TYR A 107 11.10 -5.15 -5.19
CA TYR A 107 10.63 -5.43 -6.54
C TYR A 107 11.22 -4.44 -7.56
N ILE A 108 11.24 -3.14 -7.24
CA ILE A 108 11.80 -2.09 -8.09
C ILE A 108 13.26 -2.39 -8.45
N SER A 109 14.09 -2.80 -7.48
CA SER A 109 15.50 -3.10 -7.72
C SER A 109 15.73 -4.30 -8.66
N THR A 110 14.75 -5.21 -8.78
CA THR A 110 14.81 -6.34 -9.73
C THR A 110 14.39 -5.99 -11.16
N ILE A 111 13.81 -4.81 -11.36
CA ILE A 111 13.34 -4.31 -12.65
C ILE A 111 14.25 -3.19 -13.16
N LEU A 112 14.77 -2.34 -12.27
CA LEU A 112 15.67 -1.27 -12.65
C LEU A 112 16.98 -1.81 -13.24
N PRO A 113 17.50 -1.19 -14.32
CA PRO A 113 18.86 -1.43 -14.79
C PRO A 113 19.87 -1.15 -13.67
N LYS A 114 20.95 -1.94 -13.61
CA LYS A 114 22.03 -1.76 -12.60
C LYS A 114 22.68 -0.38 -12.61
N SER A 115 22.54 0.38 -13.69
CA SER A 115 23.05 1.74 -13.83
C SER A 115 22.17 2.80 -13.16
N LEU A 116 20.94 2.45 -12.75
CA LEU A 116 20.00 3.36 -12.10
C LEU A 116 19.86 2.98 -10.63
N SER A 117 20.04 3.94 -9.75
CA SER A 117 19.73 3.82 -8.33
C SER A 117 18.33 4.32 -8.03
N ILE A 118 17.74 3.76 -6.98
CA ILE A 118 16.56 4.34 -6.33
C ILE A 118 17.00 5.69 -5.77
N ARG A 119 16.27 6.76 -6.08
CA ARG A 119 16.57 8.10 -5.58
C ARG A 119 15.88 8.35 -4.23
N PRO A 120 16.48 9.16 -3.35
CA PRO A 120 15.80 9.67 -2.16
C PRO A 120 14.46 10.32 -2.49
N ALA A 121 13.45 10.08 -1.66
CA ALA A 121 12.13 10.61 -1.88
C ALA A 121 11.39 10.96 -0.60
N ARG A 122 10.52 11.96 -0.70
CA ARG A 122 9.51 12.31 0.28
C ARG A 122 8.16 11.75 -0.16
N ILE A 123 7.52 11.01 0.74
CA ILE A 123 6.23 10.37 0.53
C ILE A 123 5.22 10.95 1.51
N THR A 124 4.15 11.54 1.01
CA THR A 124 3.06 12.08 1.82
C THR A 124 1.82 11.20 1.67
N ILE A 125 1.28 10.72 2.79
CA ILE A 125 0.06 9.93 2.87
C ILE A 125 -1.06 10.83 3.37
N LEU A 126 -2.18 10.86 2.65
CA LEU A 126 -3.41 11.55 3.02
C LEU A 126 -4.56 10.55 2.97
N ALA A 127 -5.44 10.57 3.96
CA ALA A 127 -6.63 9.73 4.03
C ALA A 127 -7.87 10.62 4.08
N ASP A 128 -8.87 10.28 3.26
CA ASP A 128 -10.19 10.90 3.38
C ASP A 128 -10.74 10.70 4.80
N ASN A 129 -11.51 11.68 5.29
CA ASN A 129 -11.99 11.69 6.68
C ASN A 129 -12.77 10.42 7.08
N ASP A 130 -13.44 9.77 6.13
CA ASP A 130 -14.25 8.56 6.31
C ASP A 130 -13.47 7.38 6.94
N TYR A 131 -12.14 7.37 6.84
CA TYR A 131 -11.32 6.32 7.45
C TYR A 131 -11.17 6.45 8.97
N TYR A 132 -11.39 7.64 9.54
CA TYR A 132 -11.09 7.92 10.94
C TYR A 132 -12.13 8.82 11.60
N SER A 133 -12.55 8.47 12.81
CA SER A 133 -13.44 9.30 13.62
C SER A 133 -12.69 10.07 14.72
N HIS A 134 -13.15 11.28 15.05
CA HIS A 134 -12.62 12.05 16.18
C HIS A 134 -12.94 11.35 17.51
N ALA A 135 -11.95 11.27 18.40
CA ALA A 135 -12.10 10.58 19.69
C ALA A 135 -12.95 11.35 20.73
N SER A 136 -13.27 12.63 20.54
CA SER A 136 -14.05 13.43 21.51
C SER A 136 -14.24 14.92 21.17
N SER A 137 -13.74 15.42 20.05
CA SER A 137 -13.92 16.82 19.65
C SER A 137 -15.05 16.96 18.63
N ALA A 138 -15.90 17.98 18.80
CA ALA A 138 -16.91 18.36 17.81
C ALA A 138 -16.27 18.46 16.41
N PRO A 139 -16.96 18.01 15.35
CA PRO A 139 -16.42 18.09 13.99
C PRO A 139 -16.04 19.56 13.69
N PRO A 140 -14.94 19.78 12.95
CA PRO A 140 -14.59 21.14 12.55
C PRO A 140 -15.77 21.79 11.81
N PRO A 141 -15.99 23.10 12.01
CA PRO A 141 -17.08 23.79 11.34
C PRO A 141 -16.95 23.61 9.82
N PRO A 142 -18.06 23.40 9.10
CA PRO A 142 -18.02 23.25 7.65
C PRO A 142 -17.37 24.48 7.02
N PRO A 143 -16.58 24.31 5.95
CA PRO A 143 -15.98 25.44 5.25
C PRO A 143 -17.03 26.44 4.82
N LYS A 144 -16.75 27.73 5.05
CA LYS A 144 -17.63 28.84 4.67
C LYS A 144 -17.86 28.94 3.15
N ASP A 145 -17.06 28.23 2.36
CA ASP A 145 -17.05 28.25 0.89
C ASP A 145 -17.72 27.00 0.27
N GLY A 146 -18.38 26.16 1.07
CA GLY A 146 -19.03 24.94 0.58
C GLY A 146 -18.06 23.85 0.09
N SER A 147 -16.76 24.06 0.19
CA SER A 147 -15.75 23.01 0.00
C SER A 147 -15.88 21.98 1.13
N HIS A 148 -15.71 20.70 0.83
CA HIS A 148 -15.54 19.70 1.87
C HIS A 148 -14.06 19.72 2.31
N HIS A 149 -13.76 19.82 3.61
CA HIS A 149 -12.39 19.59 4.09
C HIS A 149 -12.08 18.10 3.94
N HIS A 150 -11.54 17.67 2.79
CA HIS A 150 -11.27 16.25 2.52
C HIS A 150 -10.19 15.64 3.44
N PHE A 151 -9.25 16.47 3.93
CA PHE A 151 -8.12 16.02 4.75
C PHE A 151 -8.04 16.80 6.06
N THR A 152 -8.78 16.34 7.07
CA THR A 152 -8.81 16.98 8.39
C THR A 152 -7.63 16.53 9.25
N SER A 153 -7.05 17.44 10.03
CA SER A 153 -6.13 17.07 11.12
C SER A 153 -6.93 16.48 12.28
N PHE A 154 -6.60 15.26 12.68
CA PHE A 154 -7.28 14.59 13.80
C PHE A 154 -6.73 15.00 15.16
N ASN A 155 -5.60 15.73 15.21
CA ASN A 155 -4.91 16.17 16.43
C ASN A 155 -4.65 15.03 17.44
N VAL A 156 -4.48 13.81 16.92
CA VAL A 156 -4.10 12.61 17.68
C VAL A 156 -2.98 11.88 16.95
N ARG A 157 -2.27 10.99 17.63
CA ARG A 157 -1.33 10.07 16.96
C ARG A 157 -2.12 9.05 16.14
N LEU A 158 -1.53 8.52 15.07
CA LEU A 158 -2.19 7.53 14.19
C LEU A 158 -2.69 6.28 14.95
N GLN A 159 -1.95 5.85 15.97
CA GLN A 159 -2.31 4.71 16.82
C GLN A 159 -3.49 4.98 17.76
N ASP A 160 -3.73 6.26 18.09
CA ASP A 160 -4.82 6.70 18.96
C ASP A 160 -6.06 7.09 18.13
N ALA A 161 -5.97 7.10 16.80
CA ALA A 161 -7.08 7.38 15.91
C ALA A 161 -8.03 6.17 15.78
N HIS A 162 -9.33 6.43 15.84
CA HIS A 162 -10.36 5.40 15.70
C HIS A 162 -10.57 5.05 14.23
N LYS A 163 -10.20 3.83 13.84
CA LYS A 163 -10.41 3.31 12.49
C LYS A 163 -11.87 2.88 12.31
N THR A 164 -12.48 3.29 11.21
CA THR A 164 -13.90 2.98 10.90
C THR A 164 -14.15 1.59 10.31
N GLY A 165 -13.09 0.80 10.06
CA GLY A 165 -13.21 -0.55 9.51
C GLY A 165 -13.29 -0.64 7.98
N LEU A 166 -13.17 0.50 7.28
CA LEU A 166 -13.21 0.60 5.81
C LEU A 166 -11.98 0.03 5.08
N GLY A 167 -11.09 -0.68 5.78
CA GLY A 167 -9.89 -1.28 5.19
C GLY A 167 -8.74 -0.30 4.96
N SER A 168 -8.51 0.66 5.87
CA SER A 168 -7.45 1.66 5.74
C SER A 168 -6.05 1.08 5.51
N SER A 169 -5.70 -0.06 6.13
CA SER A 169 -4.39 -0.68 5.90
C SER A 169 -4.22 -1.21 4.48
N ALA A 170 -5.25 -1.81 3.89
CA ALA A 170 -5.20 -2.33 2.53
C ALA A 170 -5.17 -1.20 1.49
N ALA A 171 -6.00 -0.18 1.67
CA ALA A 171 -5.96 1.03 0.83
C ALA A 171 -4.59 1.74 0.94
N LEU A 172 -4.03 1.83 2.14
CA LEU A 172 -2.71 2.42 2.38
C LEU A 172 -1.62 1.66 1.62
N VAL A 173 -1.50 0.35 1.86
CA VAL A 173 -0.46 -0.47 1.21
C VAL A 173 -0.63 -0.41 -0.31
N THR A 174 -1.86 -0.49 -0.82
CA THR A 174 -2.12 -0.45 -2.26
C THR A 174 -1.74 0.90 -2.90
N ALA A 175 -2.19 2.01 -2.32
CA ALA A 175 -1.86 3.35 -2.83
C ALA A 175 -0.36 3.61 -2.74
N PHE A 176 0.28 3.21 -1.63
CA PHE A 176 1.69 3.40 -1.37
C PHE A 176 2.57 2.61 -2.34
N THR A 177 2.30 1.31 -2.49
CA THR A 177 2.99 0.46 -3.48
C THR A 177 2.77 0.98 -4.90
N GLY A 178 1.52 1.33 -5.26
CA GLY A 178 1.21 1.87 -6.59
C GLY A 178 1.94 3.17 -6.90
N ALA A 179 2.06 4.07 -5.92
CA ALA A 179 2.81 5.32 -6.05
C ALA A 179 4.30 5.07 -6.28
N LEU A 180 4.92 4.19 -5.49
CA LEU A 180 6.33 3.84 -5.62
C LEU A 180 6.64 3.20 -6.98
N LEU A 181 5.84 2.21 -7.41
CA LEU A 181 6.04 1.57 -8.70
C LEU A 181 5.90 2.58 -9.86
N SER A 182 4.87 3.44 -9.80
CA SER A 182 4.65 4.47 -10.83
C SER A 182 5.71 5.56 -10.84
N HIS A 183 6.36 5.82 -9.70
CA HIS A 183 7.38 6.85 -9.56
C HIS A 183 8.74 6.37 -10.06
N TYR A 184 9.15 5.16 -9.67
CA TYR A 184 10.49 4.65 -9.95
C TYR A 184 10.60 3.80 -11.22
N LEU A 185 9.52 3.18 -11.69
CA LEU A 185 9.56 2.34 -12.90
C LEU A 185 9.08 3.12 -14.12
N PRO A 186 9.70 2.92 -15.30
CA PRO A 186 9.19 3.49 -16.53
C PRO A 186 7.83 2.89 -16.88
N SER A 187 6.99 3.67 -17.58
CA SER A 187 5.63 3.27 -17.96
C SER A 187 5.56 2.00 -18.82
N THR A 188 6.67 1.67 -19.52
CA THR A 188 6.84 0.43 -20.28
C THR A 188 6.98 -0.80 -19.39
N SER A 189 7.47 -0.64 -18.15
CA SER A 189 7.62 -1.71 -17.17
C SER A 189 6.44 -1.81 -16.21
N PHE A 190 5.80 -0.68 -15.88
CA PHE A 190 4.63 -0.66 -14.99
C PHE A 190 3.66 0.46 -15.35
N SER A 191 2.37 0.15 -15.40
CA SER A 191 1.31 1.15 -15.58
C SER A 191 0.04 0.73 -14.86
N LEU A 192 -0.54 1.64 -14.07
CA LEU A 192 -1.81 1.40 -13.36
C LEU A 192 -3.01 1.25 -14.30
N THR A 193 -2.90 1.73 -15.54
CA THR A 193 -3.99 1.64 -16.53
C THR A 193 -4.00 0.30 -17.28
N SER A 194 -2.89 -0.45 -17.28
CA SER A 194 -2.82 -1.75 -17.93
C SER A 194 -3.34 -2.86 -17.02
N ALA A 195 -3.90 -3.93 -17.61
CA ALA A 195 -4.34 -5.09 -16.85
C ALA A 195 -3.17 -5.76 -16.12
N SER A 196 -2.03 -5.94 -16.80
CA SER A 196 -0.81 -6.52 -16.23
C SER A 196 -0.24 -5.69 -15.08
N GLY A 197 -0.25 -4.36 -15.20
CA GLY A 197 0.21 -3.48 -14.13
C GLY A 197 -0.70 -3.52 -12.90
N ARG A 198 -2.03 -3.59 -13.08
CA ARG A 198 -2.95 -3.82 -11.96
C ARG A 198 -2.74 -5.19 -11.31
N SER A 199 -2.52 -6.25 -12.08
CA SER A 199 -2.21 -7.57 -11.51
C SER A 199 -0.92 -7.56 -10.70
N ARG A 200 0.15 -6.94 -11.22
CA ARG A 200 1.42 -6.78 -10.48
C ARG A 200 1.25 -5.97 -9.20
N LEU A 201 0.48 -4.87 -9.26
CA LEU A 201 0.16 -4.07 -8.07
C LEU A 201 -0.58 -4.91 -7.03
N HIS A 202 -1.62 -5.65 -7.45
CA HIS A 202 -2.36 -6.54 -6.56
C HIS A 202 -1.45 -7.55 -5.88
N ASN A 203 -0.64 -8.28 -6.65
CA ASN A 203 0.21 -9.34 -6.13
C ASN A 203 1.24 -8.79 -5.12
N LEU A 204 1.88 -7.66 -5.44
CA LEU A 204 2.86 -7.03 -4.57
C LEU A 204 2.23 -6.44 -3.30
N ALA A 205 1.12 -5.70 -3.44
CA ALA A 205 0.41 -5.11 -2.31
C ALA A 205 -0.16 -6.20 -1.39
N GLN A 206 -0.67 -7.30 -1.95
CA GLN A 206 -1.20 -8.43 -1.19
C GLN A 206 -0.11 -9.14 -0.40
N ALA A 207 1.05 -9.39 -1.01
CA ALA A 207 2.20 -9.98 -0.34
C ALA A 207 2.71 -9.09 0.81
N ALA A 208 2.89 -7.79 0.53
CA ALA A 208 3.35 -6.82 1.54
C ALA A 208 2.35 -6.66 2.69
N HIS A 209 1.04 -6.63 2.39
CA HIS A 209 -0.01 -6.50 3.41
C HIS A 209 -0.08 -7.73 4.31
N CYS A 210 -0.03 -8.95 3.75
CA CYS A 210 0.02 -10.19 4.53
C CYS A 210 1.27 -10.27 5.41
N ALA A 211 2.44 -9.88 4.87
CA ALA A 211 3.68 -9.83 5.63
C ALA A 211 3.60 -8.82 6.79
N ALA A 212 3.08 -7.63 6.55
CA ALA A 212 2.90 -6.60 7.59
C ALA A 212 1.90 -7.03 8.67
N GLN A 213 0.86 -7.78 8.30
CA GLN A 213 -0.15 -8.29 9.22
C GLN A 213 0.32 -9.52 10.01
N GLY A 214 1.38 -10.20 9.56
CA GLY A 214 1.88 -11.44 10.15
C GLY A 214 1.00 -12.66 9.90
N LYS A 215 0.05 -12.59 8.96
CA LYS A 215 -0.82 -13.72 8.58
C LYS A 215 -1.36 -13.55 7.16
N VAL A 216 -1.71 -14.66 6.52
CA VAL A 216 -2.42 -14.65 5.24
C VAL A 216 -3.91 -14.47 5.48
N GLY A 217 -4.42 -13.29 5.14
CA GLY A 217 -5.85 -12.97 5.19
C GLY A 217 -6.63 -13.53 3.99
N SER A 218 -7.88 -13.09 3.85
CA SER A 218 -8.69 -13.37 2.66
C SER A 218 -8.19 -12.65 1.42
N GLY A 219 -7.66 -11.43 1.55
CA GLY A 219 -7.16 -10.58 0.45
C GLY A 219 -8.22 -9.75 -0.28
N PHE A 220 -9.47 -9.83 0.14
CA PHE A 220 -10.58 -9.13 -0.53
C PHE A 220 -10.49 -7.59 -0.41
N ASP A 221 -9.82 -7.10 0.63
CA ASP A 221 -9.61 -5.68 0.90
C ASP A 221 -8.58 -5.07 -0.04
N VAL A 222 -7.44 -5.73 -0.26
CA VAL A 222 -6.45 -5.34 -1.27
C VAL A 222 -7.03 -5.48 -2.69
N ALA A 223 -7.79 -6.55 -2.95
CA ALA A 223 -8.47 -6.71 -4.23
C ALA A 223 -9.43 -5.56 -4.54
N ALA A 224 -10.25 -5.13 -3.57
CA ALA A 224 -11.11 -3.97 -3.73
C ALA A 224 -10.31 -2.66 -3.91
N ALA A 225 -9.19 -2.51 -3.22
CA ALA A 225 -8.29 -1.35 -3.38
C ALA A 225 -7.64 -1.27 -4.77
N VAL A 226 -7.44 -2.40 -5.47
CA VAL A 226 -6.86 -2.40 -6.82
C VAL A 226 -7.93 -2.37 -7.91
N PHE A 227 -8.96 -3.20 -7.77
CA PHE A 227 -9.92 -3.47 -8.84
C PHE A 227 -11.26 -2.76 -8.65
N GLY A 228 -11.51 -2.18 -7.49
CA GLY A 228 -12.80 -1.61 -7.09
C GLY A 228 -13.81 -2.70 -6.73
N THR A 229 -15.09 -2.37 -6.88
CA THR A 229 -16.20 -3.29 -6.65
C THR A 229 -16.08 -4.57 -7.49
N CYS A 230 -16.18 -5.73 -6.83
CA CYS A 230 -16.04 -7.03 -7.45
C CYS A 230 -16.68 -8.17 -6.66
N VAL A 231 -16.95 -9.28 -7.36
CA VAL A 231 -17.07 -10.60 -6.74
C VAL A 231 -15.66 -11.18 -6.63
N TYR A 232 -15.28 -11.54 -5.41
CA TYR A 232 -13.94 -11.94 -5.02
C TYR A 232 -13.90 -13.41 -4.60
N ARG A 233 -12.91 -14.16 -5.09
CA ARG A 233 -12.47 -15.44 -4.51
C ARG A 233 -11.01 -15.31 -4.10
N ARG A 234 -10.69 -15.75 -2.88
CA ARG A 234 -9.32 -15.70 -2.36
C ARG A 234 -8.37 -16.57 -3.17
N PHE A 235 -7.10 -16.18 -3.14
CA PHE A 235 -6.00 -17.01 -3.60
C PHE A 235 -5.70 -18.16 -2.62
N SER A 236 -4.93 -19.13 -3.11
CA SER A 236 -4.32 -20.20 -2.33
C SER A 236 -3.17 -19.64 -1.47
N PRO A 237 -3.21 -19.75 -0.13
CA PRO A 237 -2.19 -19.15 0.75
C PRO A 237 -0.74 -19.61 0.49
N SER A 238 -0.57 -20.81 -0.07
CA SER A 238 0.74 -21.41 -0.39
C SER A 238 1.56 -20.55 -1.36
N ILE A 239 0.89 -19.78 -2.22
CA ILE A 239 1.53 -18.84 -3.17
C ILE A 239 2.45 -17.88 -2.41
N LEU A 240 2.00 -17.34 -1.27
CA LEU A 240 2.78 -16.39 -0.46
C LEU A 240 3.77 -17.07 0.49
N SER A 241 3.55 -18.34 0.85
CA SER A 241 4.51 -19.10 1.67
C SER A 241 5.87 -19.22 0.99
N SER A 242 5.88 -19.23 -0.35
CA SER A 242 7.11 -19.33 -1.15
C SER A 242 8.00 -18.08 -1.10
N VAL A 243 7.50 -16.91 -0.67
CA VAL A 243 8.29 -15.67 -0.61
C VAL A 243 9.39 -15.75 0.46
N GLY A 244 9.08 -16.33 1.63
CA GLY A 244 9.99 -16.42 2.77
C GLY A 244 10.25 -15.07 3.45
N GLU A 245 11.30 -15.04 4.29
CA GLU A 245 11.64 -13.86 5.09
C GLU A 245 12.51 -12.86 4.33
N ALA A 246 12.26 -11.57 4.57
CA ALA A 246 13.05 -10.49 3.98
C ALA A 246 14.52 -10.57 4.41
N GLY A 247 15.44 -10.26 3.50
CA GLY A 247 16.88 -10.31 3.75
C GLY A 247 17.52 -11.69 3.60
N THR A 248 16.72 -12.76 3.48
CA THR A 248 17.25 -14.11 3.21
C THR A 248 17.75 -14.23 1.75
N PRO A 249 18.77 -15.07 1.46
CA PRO A 249 19.28 -15.23 0.09
C PRO A 249 18.19 -15.58 -0.92
N GLY A 250 18.21 -14.92 -2.09
CA GLY A 250 17.22 -15.10 -3.16
C GLY A 250 15.84 -14.49 -2.91
N PHE A 251 15.66 -13.71 -1.84
CA PHE A 251 14.38 -13.05 -1.53
C PHE A 251 13.89 -12.15 -2.67
N ALA A 252 14.76 -11.37 -3.31
CA ALA A 252 14.36 -10.48 -4.40
C ALA A 252 13.82 -11.26 -5.61
N THR A 253 14.48 -12.35 -5.99
CA THR A 253 14.00 -13.26 -7.04
C THR A 253 12.64 -13.85 -6.70
N ARG A 254 12.41 -14.28 -5.46
CA ARG A 254 11.12 -14.85 -5.04
C ARG A 254 10.01 -13.79 -5.04
N VAL A 255 10.29 -12.58 -4.56
CA VAL A 255 9.36 -11.44 -4.67
C VAL A 255 9.02 -11.17 -6.13
N LYS A 256 10.01 -11.05 -7.02
CA LYS A 256 9.77 -10.83 -8.46
C LYS A 256 8.90 -11.93 -9.06
N ARG A 257 9.20 -13.20 -8.76
CA ARG A 257 8.45 -14.35 -9.27
C ARG A 257 6.98 -14.33 -8.84
N VAL A 258 6.70 -14.01 -7.58
CA VAL A 258 5.33 -13.88 -7.07
C VAL A 258 4.60 -12.68 -7.68
N VAL A 259 5.29 -11.55 -7.88
CA VAL A 259 4.67 -10.35 -8.47
C VAL A 259 4.38 -10.52 -9.96
N GLU A 260 5.30 -11.14 -10.70
CA GLU A 260 5.16 -11.40 -12.14
C GLU A 260 4.35 -12.66 -12.48
N ASP A 261 3.87 -13.38 -11.46
CA ASP A 261 3.09 -14.61 -11.60
C ASP A 261 3.82 -15.68 -12.46
N SER A 262 5.14 -15.78 -12.25
CA SER A 262 6.05 -16.63 -13.03
C SER A 262 6.59 -17.83 -12.25
N GLY A 263 6.00 -18.13 -11.09
CA GLY A 263 6.33 -19.29 -10.28
C GLY A 263 5.60 -20.56 -10.65
N ASP A 264 5.95 -21.65 -9.97
CA ASP A 264 5.31 -22.96 -10.14
C ASP A 264 3.84 -22.92 -9.69
N GLU A 265 3.59 -22.29 -8.53
CA GLU A 265 2.26 -21.92 -8.09
C GLU A 265 1.90 -20.52 -8.58
N LYS A 266 0.83 -20.43 -9.38
CA LYS A 266 0.31 -19.18 -9.92
C LYS A 266 -0.81 -18.61 -9.08
N TRP A 267 -1.02 -17.31 -9.19
CA TRP A 267 -2.16 -16.62 -8.61
C TRP A 267 -3.47 -17.16 -9.17
N ASP A 268 -4.24 -17.76 -8.28
CA ASP A 268 -5.56 -18.35 -8.55
C ASP A 268 -6.70 -17.52 -7.93
N THR A 269 -6.42 -16.26 -7.58
CA THR A 269 -7.43 -15.25 -7.22
C THR A 269 -8.41 -15.07 -8.37
N GLU A 270 -9.70 -15.00 -8.08
CA GLU A 270 -10.70 -14.69 -9.10
C GLU A 270 -11.38 -13.35 -8.77
N ILE A 271 -11.30 -12.41 -9.71
CA ILE A 271 -11.91 -11.09 -9.63
C ILE A 271 -12.92 -10.96 -10.76
N SER A 272 -14.21 -11.01 -10.45
CA SER A 272 -15.26 -10.80 -11.43
C SER A 272 -15.93 -9.44 -11.26
N LYS A 273 -15.90 -8.63 -12.33
CA LYS A 273 -16.64 -7.38 -12.45
C LYS A 273 -18.02 -7.57 -13.10
N GLY A 274 -18.24 -8.69 -13.79
CA GLY A 274 -19.34 -8.89 -14.73
C GLY A 274 -20.73 -9.09 -14.14
N GLY A 275 -20.88 -9.06 -12.81
CA GLY A 275 -22.17 -9.27 -12.13
C GLY A 275 -22.54 -8.20 -11.10
N VAL A 276 -21.75 -7.13 -10.98
CA VAL A 276 -21.93 -6.12 -9.93
C VAL A 276 -21.73 -4.74 -10.52
N THR A 277 -22.84 -4.09 -10.86
CA THR A 277 -22.86 -2.70 -11.32
C THR A 277 -23.54 -1.84 -10.27
N ILE A 278 -22.86 -0.80 -9.82
CA ILE A 278 -23.46 0.22 -8.96
C ILE A 278 -24.21 1.19 -9.88
N PRO A 279 -25.52 1.40 -9.70
CA PRO A 279 -26.28 2.33 -10.52
C PRO A 279 -25.74 3.76 -10.45
N SER A 280 -25.88 4.52 -11.53
CA SER A 280 -25.57 5.94 -11.55
C SER A 280 -26.37 6.70 -10.48
N GLY A 281 -25.69 7.47 -9.62
CA GLY A 281 -26.31 8.24 -8.54
C GLY A 281 -26.16 7.63 -7.14
N MET A 282 -25.64 6.40 -7.03
CA MET A 282 -25.28 5.81 -5.74
C MET A 282 -23.83 6.18 -5.39
N ALA A 283 -23.66 6.89 -4.26
CA ALA A 283 -22.36 7.08 -3.64
C ALA A 283 -22.11 5.91 -2.66
N LEU A 284 -20.92 5.33 -2.71
CA LEU A 284 -20.42 4.34 -1.75
C LEU A 284 -19.25 4.90 -0.97
#